data_AF-A0A7S2G0P1-F1
#
_entry.id   AF-A0A7S2G0P1-F1
#
_cell.length_a   1.000
_cell.length_b   1.000
_cell.length_c   1.000
_cell.angle_alpha   90.00
_cell.angle_beta   90.00
_cell.angle_gamma   90.00
#
_symmetry.space_group_name_H-M   'P 1'
#
loop_
_entity.id
_entity.type
_entity.pdbx_description
1 polymer ?
#
loop_
_entity_poly.entity_id
_entity_poly.type
_entity_poly.pdbx_seq_one_letter_code
_entity_poly.pdbx_strand_id
1 'polypeptide(L)'
;GMLARSLEACSNGDHRLPAFVFAFVTGVGDPVHGISKKSQRPWSRCELSVVDDSTTSTVVFWNDAVTRSGVKENDIVCLEVEASKKASLRPTRFNKNITAS
;
A
#
# COMPACT_ATOMS: atom_id res chain seq x y z
N GLY A 1 6.20 10.37 9.29
CA GLY A 1 5.35 9.25 9.72
C GLY A 1 6.12 7.95 9.82
N MET A 2 5.52 6.98 10.49
CA MET A 2 5.91 5.56 10.56
C MET A 2 6.13 4.93 9.17
N LEU A 3 5.41 5.36 8.13
CA LEU A 3 5.62 4.89 6.74
C LEU A 3 7.00 5.32 6.21
N ALA A 4 7.39 6.58 6.40
CA ALA A 4 8.68 7.12 5.96
C ALA A 4 9.85 6.43 6.69
N ARG A 5 9.69 6.18 8.00
CA ARG A 5 10.69 5.44 8.79
C ARG A 5 10.78 3.96 8.37
N SER A 6 9.67 3.34 8.02
CA SER A 6 9.66 1.97 7.50
C SER A 6 10.31 1.88 6.11
N LEU A 7 10.07 2.87 5.24
CA LEU A 7 10.77 3.02 3.94
C LEU A 7 12.28 3.18 4.14
N GLU A 8 12.68 4.04 5.09
CA GLU A 8 14.08 4.31 5.42
C GLU A 8 14.79 3.05 5.97
N ALA A 9 14.16 2.34 6.92
CA ALA A 9 14.66 1.07 7.45
C ALA A 9 14.88 0.02 6.33
N CYS A 10 13.93 -0.06 5.38
CA CYS A 10 14.07 -0.93 4.21
C CYS A 10 15.22 -0.51 3.30
N SER A 11 15.44 0.78 3.09
CA SER A 11 16.57 1.29 2.29
C SER A 11 17.93 1.01 2.92
N ASN A 12 17.97 0.87 4.25
CA ASN A 12 19.18 0.56 5.02
C ASN A 12 19.43 -0.96 5.16
N GLY A 13 18.65 -1.81 4.48
CA GLY A 13 18.85 -3.26 4.49
C GLY A 13 18.41 -3.94 5.79
N ASP A 14 17.68 -3.25 6.67
CA ASP A 14 17.08 -3.86 7.85
C ASP A 14 15.76 -4.54 7.47
N HIS A 15 15.82 -5.84 7.20
CA HIS A 15 14.67 -6.66 6.80
C HIS A 15 13.94 -7.31 7.99
N ARG A 16 14.14 -6.83 9.23
CA ARG A 16 13.58 -7.48 10.41
C ARG A 16 12.10 -7.14 10.59
N LEU A 17 11.28 -8.19 10.41
CA LEU A 17 9.81 -8.28 10.59
C LEU A 17 8.98 -7.39 9.63
N PRO A 18 7.81 -7.87 9.17
CA PRO A 18 6.88 -7.04 8.42
C PRO A 18 6.53 -5.81 9.26
N ALA A 19 6.69 -4.62 8.66
CA ALA A 19 6.26 -3.39 9.30
C ALA A 19 4.75 -3.25 9.08
N PHE A 20 3.99 -3.06 10.16
CA PHE A 20 2.58 -2.69 10.05
C PHE A 20 2.48 -1.18 10.10
N VAL A 21 1.90 -0.59 9.06
CA VAL A 21 1.69 0.85 8.99
C VAL A 21 0.20 1.14 9.00
N PHE A 22 -0.23 1.95 9.96
CA PHE A 22 -1.58 2.50 9.99
C PHE A 22 -1.57 3.84 9.26
N ALA A 23 -2.50 4.02 8.33
CA ALA A 23 -2.60 5.27 7.59
C ALA A 23 -4.05 5.62 7.28
N PHE A 24 -4.34 6.91 7.24
CA PHE A 24 -5.64 7.45 6.87
C PHE A 24 -5.74 7.62 5.36
N VAL A 25 -6.79 7.09 4.74
CA VAL A 25 -6.99 7.17 3.29
C VAL A 25 -7.59 8.53 2.92
N THR A 26 -6.85 9.29 2.12
CA THR A 26 -7.28 10.60 1.61
C THR A 26 -7.73 10.58 0.16
N GLY A 27 -7.47 9.48 -0.56
CA GLY A 27 -7.90 9.33 -1.95
C GLY A 27 -7.78 7.91 -2.44
N VAL A 28 -8.75 7.49 -3.25
CA VAL A 28 -8.75 6.19 -3.94
C VAL A 28 -8.74 6.45 -5.44
N GLY A 29 -7.64 6.11 -6.12
CA GLY A 29 -7.53 6.26 -7.56
C GLY A 29 -8.30 5.19 -8.33
N ASP A 30 -8.75 5.53 -9.53
CA ASP A 30 -9.47 4.59 -10.40
C ASP A 30 -8.61 3.35 -10.74
N PRO A 31 -9.19 2.15 -10.78
CA PRO A 31 -8.47 0.94 -11.18
C PRO A 31 -7.97 1.03 -12.63
N VAL A 32 -6.66 0.87 -12.83
CA VAL A 32 -6.04 0.79 -14.15
C VAL A 32 -5.82 -0.67 -14.50
N HIS A 33 -6.26 -1.06 -15.70
CA HIS A 33 -6.13 -2.42 -16.21
C HIS A 33 -5.14 -2.47 -17.37
N GLY A 34 -4.45 -3.61 -17.53
CA GLY A 34 -3.56 -3.82 -18.66
C GLY A 34 -3.19 -5.27 -18.88
N ILE A 35 -2.39 -5.51 -19.92
CA ILE A 35 -1.82 -6.82 -20.24
C ILE A 35 -0.30 -6.70 -20.17
N SER A 36 0.34 -7.60 -19.43
CA SER A 36 1.79 -7.65 -19.32
C SER A 36 2.39 -8.08 -20.66
N LYS A 37 3.22 -7.23 -21.28
CA LYS A 37 3.90 -7.55 -22.56
C LYS A 37 4.77 -8.81 -22.46
N LYS A 38 5.35 -9.08 -21.29
CA LYS A 38 6.26 -10.22 -21.08
C LYS A 38 5.52 -11.53 -20.85
N SER A 39 4.45 -11.52 -20.04
CA SER A 39 3.75 -12.74 -19.65
C SER A 39 2.42 -12.96 -20.38
N GLN A 40 1.97 -11.96 -21.15
CA GLN A 40 0.64 -11.93 -21.78
C GLN A 40 -0.51 -12.16 -20.78
N ARG A 41 -0.27 -11.86 -19.50
CA ARG A 41 -1.26 -12.00 -18.43
C ARG A 41 -1.92 -10.66 -18.14
N PRO A 42 -3.24 -10.64 -17.88
CA PRO A 42 -3.90 -9.45 -17.39
C PRO A 42 -3.33 -9.06 -16.03
N TRP A 43 -3.29 -7.76 -15.78
CA TRP A 43 -2.98 -7.17 -14.48
C TRP A 43 -3.90 -5.97 -14.27
N SER A 44 -4.10 -5.64 -13.01
CA SER A 44 -4.72 -4.38 -12.62
C SER A 44 -3.91 -3.72 -11.53
N ARG A 45 -4.05 -2.42 -11.36
CA ARG A 45 -3.50 -1.69 -10.21
C ARG A 45 -4.41 -0.55 -9.79
N CYS A 46 -4.36 -0.21 -8.51
CA CYS A 46 -5.06 0.93 -7.92
C CYS A 46 -4.08 1.68 -7.03
N GLU A 47 -4.17 3.01 -7.05
CA GLU A 47 -3.33 3.90 -6.24
C GLU A 47 -4.15 4.43 -5.07
N LEU A 48 -3.61 4.29 -3.86
CA LEU A 48 -4.20 4.81 -2.62
C LEU A 48 -3.34 5.94 -2.10
N SER A 49 -3.93 7.12 -1.96
CA SER A 49 -3.32 8.25 -1.27
C SER A 49 -3.61 8.11 0.21
N VAL A 50 -2.55 8.05 1.02
CA VAL A 50 -2.65 7.88 2.47
C VAL A 50 -1.83 8.92 3.20
N VAL A 51 -2.26 9.27 4.41
CA VAL A 51 -1.56 10.17 5.32
C VAL A 51 -1.27 9.44 6.61
N ASP A 52 -0.03 9.53 7.08
CA ASP A 52 0.45 8.99 8.35
C ASP A 52 1.24 10.04 9.12
N ASP A 53 0.84 10.31 10.37
CA ASP A 53 1.18 11.45 11.25
C ASP A 53 1.03 12.83 10.59
N SER A 54 1.84 13.09 9.57
CA SER A 54 1.96 14.34 8.81
C SER A 54 2.59 14.15 7.42
N THR A 55 2.74 12.90 6.96
CA THR A 55 3.37 12.56 5.69
C THR A 55 2.34 11.96 4.76
N THR A 56 2.11 12.62 3.62
CA THR A 56 1.32 12.06 2.52
C THR A 56 2.16 11.10 1.71
N SER A 57 1.60 9.96 1.33
CA SER A 57 2.26 8.94 0.52
C SER A 57 1.28 8.24 -0.40
N THR A 58 1.79 7.73 -1.52
CA THR A 58 1.00 6.97 -2.49
C THR A 58 1.39 5.50 -2.42
N VAL A 59 0.40 4.64 -2.22
CA VAL A 59 0.57 3.20 -2.13
C VAL A 59 -0.07 2.56 -3.36
N VAL A 60 0.70 1.76 -4.11
CA VAL A 60 0.21 1.09 -5.32
C VAL A 60 -0.09 -0.37 -5.01
N PHE A 61 -1.34 -0.76 -5.19
CA PHE A 61 -1.80 -2.14 -5.08
C PHE A 61 -1.98 -2.75 -6.45
N TRP A 62 -1.64 -4.03 -6.57
CA TRP A 62 -1.78 -4.78 -7.82
C TRP A 62 -2.87 -5.86 -7.68
N ASN A 63 -3.46 -6.25 -8.81
CA ASN A 63 -4.43 -7.35 -8.95
C ASN A 63 -5.70 -7.19 -8.08
N ASP A 64 -6.32 -6.02 -8.13
CA ASP A 64 -7.62 -5.71 -7.49
C ASP A 64 -7.69 -5.91 -5.97
N ALA A 65 -6.55 -5.95 -5.27
CA ALA A 65 -6.55 -6.10 -3.81
C ALA A 65 -7.38 -5.00 -3.12
N VAL A 66 -7.32 -3.77 -3.64
CA VAL A 66 -8.07 -2.61 -3.12
C VAL A 66 -9.55 -2.72 -3.43
N THR A 67 -9.90 -2.98 -4.69
CA THR A 67 -11.30 -3.10 -5.12
C THR A 67 -12.04 -4.21 -4.37
N ARG A 68 -11.36 -5.32 -4.05
CA ARG A 68 -11.92 -6.42 -3.24
C ARG A 68 -12.00 -6.09 -1.74
N SER A 69 -11.11 -5.25 -1.23
CA SER A 69 -11.09 -4.86 0.19
C SER A 69 -12.19 -3.85 0.56
N GLY A 70 -12.73 -3.13 -0.42
CA GLY A 70 -13.79 -2.13 -0.19
C GLY A 70 -13.32 -0.87 0.53
N VAL A 71 -12.01 -0.59 0.49
CA VAL A 71 -11.40 0.63 1.06
C VAL A 71 -11.98 1.88 0.39
N LYS A 72 -12.31 2.88 1.21
CA LYS A 72 -12.85 4.17 0.77
C LYS A 72 -12.04 5.32 1.35
N GLU A 73 -12.25 6.51 0.80
CA GLU A 73 -11.79 7.73 1.42
C GLU A 73 -12.33 7.84 2.85
N ASN A 74 -11.48 8.33 3.75
CA ASN A 74 -11.69 8.43 5.19
C ASN A 74 -11.60 7.11 6.00
N ASP A 75 -11.28 5.99 5.37
CA ASP A 75 -10.95 4.76 6.11
C ASP A 75 -9.55 4.85 6.75
N ILE A 76 -9.35 4.15 7.87
CA ILE A 76 -8.02 3.85 8.41
C ILE A 76 -7.63 2.44 7.98
N VAL A 77 -6.51 2.34 7.28
CA VAL A 77 -6.00 1.07 6.77
C VAL A 77 -4.75 0.63 7.53
N CYS A 78 -4.68 -0.66 7.85
CA CYS A 78 -3.47 -1.30 8.35
C CYS A 78 -2.80 -2.05 7.20
N LEU A 79 -1.64 -1.53 6.78
CA LEU A 79 -0.84 -2.07 5.71
C LEU A 79 0.26 -2.93 6.29
N GLU A 80 0.26 -4.22 5.94
CA GLU A 80 1.44 -5.04 6.12
C GLU A 80 2.42 -4.73 4.98
N VAL A 81 3.62 -4.30 5.33
CA VAL A 81 4.61 -3.88 4.35
C VAL A 81 5.89 -4.69 4.53
N GLU A 82 6.23 -5.45 3.50
CA GLU A 82 7.47 -6.24 3.48
C GLU A 82 8.61 -5.40 2.88
N ALA A 83 9.75 -5.43 3.56
CA ALA A 83 10.99 -4.84 3.11
C ALA A 83 11.54 -5.58 1.88
N SER A 84 11.32 -5.03 0.68
CA SER A 84 11.99 -5.52 -0.53
C SER A 84 13.47 -5.16 -0.52
N LYS A 85 14.32 -6.03 -1.08
CA LYS A 85 15.75 -5.76 -1.37
C LYS A 85 16.00 -4.53 -2.26
N LYS A 86 14.96 -3.87 -2.77
CA LYS A 86 15.04 -2.71 -3.67
C LYS A 86 14.62 -1.37 -3.04
N ALA A 87 14.73 -1.21 -1.71
CA ALA A 87 14.29 0.01 -1.01
C ALA A 87 12.84 0.42 -1.37
N SER A 88 12.00 -0.57 -1.65
CA SER A 88 10.62 -0.36 -2.09
C SER A 88 9.70 -1.10 -1.13
N LEU A 89 8.82 -0.38 -0.46
CA LEU A 89 7.75 -0.99 0.31
C LEU A 89 6.71 -1.58 -0.64
N ARG A 90 6.41 -2.87 -0.50
CA ARG A 90 5.28 -3.50 -1.19
C ARG A 90 4.21 -3.78 -0.15
N PRO A 91 3.00 -3.20 -0.27
CA PRO A 91 1.88 -3.64 0.53
C PRO A 91 1.62 -5.11 0.19
N THR A 92 1.87 -6.01 1.12
CA THR A 92 1.78 -7.45 0.90
C THR A 92 0.38 -7.96 1.16
N ARG A 93 -0.34 -7.35 2.12
CA ARG A 93 -1.73 -7.70 2.47
C ARG A 93 -2.52 -6.52 3.02
N PHE A 94 -3.82 -6.56 2.75
CA PHE A 94 -4.82 -5.79 3.48
C PHE A 94 -5.35 -6.66 4.62
N ASN A 95 -5.16 -6.26 5.88
CA ASN A 95 -5.47 -7.12 7.03
C ASN A 95 -6.85 -6.82 7.63
N LYS A 96 -7.28 -5.55 7.68
CA LYS A 96 -8.56 -5.14 8.29
C LYS A 96 -8.96 -3.74 7.85
N ASN A 97 -10.27 -3.49 7.66
CA ASN A 97 -10.83 -2.16 7.57
C ASN A 97 -11.26 -1.67 8.96
N ILE A 98 -10.87 -0.45 9.35
CA ILE A 98 -11.40 0.27 10.51
C ILE A 98 -12.05 1.54 9.97
N THR A 99 -13.36 1.48 9.76
CA THR A 99 -14.15 2.66 9.42
C THR A 99 -14.27 3.53 10.67
N ALA A 100 -13.70 4.74 10.63
CA ALA A 100 -13.97 5.73 11.65
C ALA A 100 -15.42 6.23 11.45
N SER A 101 -16.27 6.03 12.47
CA SER A 101 -17.64 6.55 12.51
C SER A 101 -17.67 8.02 12.89
#